data_AF-A0A3N4MLC5-F1
#
_entry.id   AF-A0A3N4MLC5-F1
#
_cell.length_a   1.000
_cell.length_b   1.000
_cell.length_c   1.000
_cell.angle_alpha   90.00
_cell.angle_beta   90.00
_cell.angle_gamma   90.00
#
_symmetry.space_group_name_H-M   'P 1'
#
loop_
_entity.id
_entity.type
_entity.pdbx_description
1 polymer ?
#
loop_
_entity_poly.entity_id
_entity_poly.type
_entity_poly.pdbx_seq_one_letter_code
_entity_poly.pdbx_strand_id
1 'polypeptide(L)'
;MEKSNLFDLTVDTEISGYLSETARWGKFLAICGFITCGFMILISFILNFVPFSPYGFGQSPAVPDQISETYNTSQAIGKTIGIVFYLVFGIVCIFPYVYLLKFSNRAKLALQSSDQDILISSFASLKSLFKFVGVLTIIMLSFIALGIVFAIIGSVMLATANA
;
A
#
# COMPACT_ATOMS: atom_id res chain seq x y z
N MET A 1 8.79 -45.78 -21.47
CA MET A 1 9.10 -44.73 -20.48
C MET A 1 8.04 -43.67 -20.62
N GLU A 2 6.99 -43.81 -19.81
CA GLU A 2 5.82 -42.95 -19.79
C GLU A 2 6.25 -41.57 -19.27
N LYS A 3 6.25 -40.56 -20.15
CA LYS A 3 6.32 -39.17 -19.70
C LYS A 3 4.97 -38.87 -19.10
N SER A 4 4.87 -39.03 -17.78
CA SER A 4 3.78 -38.52 -16.95
C SER A 4 3.39 -37.12 -17.45
N ASN A 5 2.20 -37.01 -18.03
CA ASN A 5 1.60 -35.77 -18.49
C ASN A 5 1.33 -34.88 -17.27
N LEU A 6 2.34 -34.13 -16.84
CA LEU A 6 2.23 -33.04 -15.85
C LEU A 6 1.42 -31.84 -16.39
N PHE A 7 1.01 -31.90 -17.65
CA PHE A 7 0.23 -30.90 -18.37
C PHE A 7 -1.18 -31.37 -18.74
N ASP A 8 -1.61 -32.54 -18.28
CA ASP A 8 -3.03 -32.90 -18.27
C ASP A 8 -3.74 -32.27 -17.06
N LEU A 9 -3.35 -31.04 -16.72
CA LEU A 9 -4.13 -30.15 -15.87
C LEU A 9 -5.17 -29.51 -16.79
N THR A 10 -6.13 -30.31 -17.26
CA THR A 10 -7.38 -29.75 -17.74
C THR A 10 -7.90 -28.87 -16.61
N VAL A 11 -8.17 -27.60 -16.91
CA VAL A 11 -8.78 -26.71 -15.92
C VAL A 11 -10.10 -27.35 -15.55
N ASP A 12 -10.11 -28.06 -14.41
CA ASP A 12 -11.31 -28.70 -13.90
C ASP A 12 -12.38 -27.61 -13.76
N THR A 13 -13.65 -27.98 -13.94
CA THR A 13 -14.77 -27.07 -13.80
C THR A 13 -14.70 -26.35 -12.44
N GLU A 14 -14.21 -27.03 -11.40
CA GLU A 14 -13.95 -26.43 -10.09
C GLU A 14 -12.87 -25.32 -10.10
N ILE A 15 -11.70 -25.57 -10.72
CA ILE A 15 -10.59 -24.60 -10.79
C ILE A 15 -11.03 -23.36 -11.58
N SER A 16 -11.78 -23.57 -12.67
CA SER A 16 -12.35 -22.47 -13.46
C SER A 16 -13.32 -21.62 -12.62
N GLY A 17 -14.11 -22.26 -11.75
CA GLY A 17 -15.01 -21.62 -10.79
C GLY A 17 -14.25 -20.74 -9.79
N TYR A 18 -13.23 -21.30 -9.13
CA TYR A 18 -12.40 -20.55 -8.18
C TYR A 18 -11.66 -19.39 -8.83
N LEU A 19 -11.14 -19.58 -10.04
CA LEU A 19 -10.44 -18.53 -10.76
C LEU A 19 -11.40 -17.39 -11.17
N SER A 20 -12.63 -17.73 -11.57
CA SER A 20 -13.69 -16.75 -11.87
C SER A 20 -14.07 -15.95 -10.63
N GLU A 21 -14.25 -16.61 -9.49
CA GLU A 21 -14.56 -15.95 -8.23
C GLU A 21 -13.42 -15.06 -7.74
N THR A 22 -12.19 -15.57 -7.76
CA THR A 22 -10.98 -14.80 -7.43
C THR A 22 -10.83 -13.59 -8.35
N ALA A 23 -11.13 -13.73 -9.65
CA ALA A 23 -11.11 -12.62 -10.58
C ALA A 23 -12.17 -11.56 -10.26
N ARG A 24 -13.40 -11.95 -9.85
CA ARG A 24 -14.44 -11.01 -9.43
C ARG A 24 -14.04 -10.24 -8.17
N TRP A 25 -13.57 -10.95 -7.14
CA TRP A 25 -13.08 -10.35 -5.90
C TRP A 25 -11.87 -9.45 -6.15
N GLY A 26 -10.93 -9.87 -6.99
CA GLY A 26 -9.77 -9.06 -7.36
C GLY A 26 -10.18 -7.75 -8.04
N LYS A 27 -11.22 -7.76 -8.89
CA LYS A 27 -11.73 -6.53 -9.53
C LYS A 27 -12.36 -5.60 -8.51
N PHE A 28 -13.16 -6.16 -7.60
CA PHE A 28 -13.76 -5.40 -6.49
C PHE A 28 -12.68 -4.76 -5.59
N LEU A 29 -11.72 -5.55 -5.12
CA LEU A 29 -10.58 -5.09 -4.31
C LEU A 29 -9.78 -4.00 -5.00
N ALA A 30 -9.56 -4.10 -6.30
CA ALA A 30 -8.83 -3.07 -7.02
C ALA A 30 -9.62 -1.76 -7.14
N ILE A 31 -10.93 -1.81 -7.40
CA ILE A 31 -11.80 -0.62 -7.42
C ILE A 31 -11.81 0.04 -6.03
N CYS A 32 -12.02 -0.75 -4.98
CA CYS A 32 -11.94 -0.25 -3.60
C CYS A 32 -10.58 0.39 -3.31
N GLY A 33 -9.47 -0.26 -3.69
CA GLY A 33 -8.12 0.27 -3.51
C GLY A 33 -7.88 1.60 -4.23
N PHE A 34 -8.39 1.74 -5.46
CA PHE A 34 -8.37 3.01 -6.19
C PHE A 34 -9.15 4.12 -5.47
N ILE A 35 -10.35 3.79 -4.97
CA ILE A 35 -11.17 4.74 -4.19
C ILE A 35 -10.44 5.13 -2.91
N THR A 36 -9.87 4.18 -2.18
CA THR A 36 -9.08 4.44 -0.96
C THR A 36 -7.89 5.34 -1.25
N CYS A 37 -7.14 5.11 -2.35
CA CYS A 37 -6.05 5.99 -2.76
C CYS A 37 -6.54 7.42 -3.05
N GLY A 38 -7.68 7.55 -3.74
CA GLY A 38 -8.30 8.85 -4.01
C GLY A 38 -8.69 9.60 -2.74
N PHE A 39 -9.35 8.92 -1.80
CA PHE A 39 -9.67 9.48 -0.49
C PHE A 39 -8.43 9.85 0.31
N MET A 40 -7.36 9.05 0.23
CA MET A 40 -6.11 9.32 0.94
C MET A 40 -5.45 10.62 0.48
N ILE A 41 -5.45 10.88 -0.84
CA ILE A 41 -4.94 12.13 -1.42
C ILE A 41 -5.83 13.31 -0.99
N LEU A 42 -7.15 13.13 -1.02
CA LEU A 42 -8.11 14.17 -0.65
C LEU A 42 -8.00 14.53 0.85
N ILE A 43 -7.90 13.53 1.72
CA ILE A 43 -7.64 13.72 3.15
C ILE A 43 -6.31 14.43 3.36
N SER A 44 -5.25 14.05 2.66
CA SER A 44 -3.93 14.71 2.78
C SER A 44 -4.02 16.21 2.45
N PHE A 45 -4.85 16.57 1.47
CA PHE A 45 -5.10 17.97 1.12
C PHE A 45 -5.93 18.70 2.19
N ILE A 46 -6.99 18.07 2.72
CA ILE A 46 -7.81 18.66 3.80
C ILE A 46 -6.98 18.90 5.06
N LEU A 47 -6.12 17.94 5.44
CA LEU A 47 -5.28 18.05 6.63
C LEU A 47 -4.25 19.19 6.57
N ASN A 48 -3.99 19.76 5.39
CA ASN A 48 -3.18 20.97 5.25
C ASN A 48 -3.84 22.17 5.94
N PHE A 49 -5.16 22.29 5.78
CA PHE A 49 -5.95 23.41 6.32
C PHE A 49 -6.32 23.22 7.80
N VAL A 50 -6.15 22.02 8.34
CA VAL A 50 -6.42 21.72 9.74
C VAL A 50 -5.15 21.97 10.59
N PRO A 51 -5.23 22.77 11.67
CA PRO A 51 -4.12 22.91 12.60
C PRO A 51 -3.88 21.59 13.35
N PHE A 52 -3.02 20.73 12.78
CA PHE A 52 -2.52 19.52 13.43
C PHE A 52 -1.76 19.86 14.72
N SER A 53 -2.22 19.31 15.83
CA SER A 53 -1.49 19.26 17.09
C SER A 53 -0.58 18.03 17.08
N PRO A 54 0.66 18.12 17.59
CA PRO A 54 1.61 17.00 17.58
C PRO A 54 1.19 15.83 18.48
N TYR A 55 0.11 15.98 19.24
CA TYR A 55 -0.45 14.94 20.13
C TYR A 55 -1.67 14.22 19.52
N GLY A 56 -1.89 14.36 18.21
CA GLY A 56 -2.94 13.67 17.47
C GLY A 56 -4.25 14.46 17.37
N PHE A 57 -5.26 13.82 16.77
CA PHE A 57 -6.61 14.41 16.66
C PHE A 57 -7.23 14.57 18.05
N GLY A 58 -7.37 15.81 18.51
CA GLY A 58 -8.15 16.15 19.70
C GLY A 58 -7.38 16.32 21.02
N GLN A 59 -6.05 16.34 21.01
CA GLN A 59 -5.27 16.71 22.20
C GLN A 59 -4.24 17.77 21.82
N SER A 60 -4.30 18.94 22.45
CA SER A 60 -3.21 19.91 22.48
C SER A 60 -2.87 20.20 23.94
N PRO A 61 -1.73 19.73 24.46
CA PRO A 61 -1.08 20.35 25.60
C PRO A 61 -0.72 21.77 25.19
N ALA A 62 -1.11 22.73 26.01
CA ALA A 62 -0.69 24.11 25.87
C ALA A 62 0.83 24.16 25.88
N VAL A 63 1.45 24.43 24.73
CA VAL A 63 2.89 24.68 24.63
C VAL A 63 3.13 26.10 25.16
N PRO A 64 3.98 26.31 26.18
CA PRO A 64 4.29 27.63 26.70
C PRO A 64 4.88 28.55 25.61
N ASP A 65 4.47 29.82 25.61
CA ASP A 65 4.70 30.81 24.54
C ASP A 65 6.18 31.03 24.14
N GLN A 66 7.15 30.56 24.92
CA GLN A 66 8.58 30.87 24.74
C GLN A 66 9.36 29.85 23.90
N ILE A 67 8.75 28.71 23.55
CA ILE A 67 9.32 27.70 22.64
C ILE A 67 8.71 27.79 21.23
N SER A 68 7.78 28.73 21.05
CA SER A 68 6.82 28.82 19.95
C SER A 68 7.47 28.95 18.57
N GLU A 69 8.49 29.78 18.36
CA GLU A 69 9.05 29.98 17.01
C GLU A 69 9.77 28.73 16.46
N THR A 70 10.60 28.06 17.27
CA THR A 70 11.30 26.83 16.83
C THR A 70 10.33 25.63 16.75
N TYR A 71 9.33 25.55 17.63
CA TYR A 71 8.26 24.56 17.54
C TYR A 71 7.39 24.76 16.30
N ASN A 72 7.09 26.01 15.92
CA ASN A 72 6.24 26.30 14.76
C ASN A 72 6.95 25.96 13.44
N THR A 73 8.25 26.26 13.31
CA THR A 73 9.03 25.90 12.10
C THR A 73 9.26 24.41 11.98
N SER A 74 9.60 23.71 13.06
CA SER A 74 9.79 22.24 13.06
C SER A 74 8.49 21.49 12.75
N GLN A 75 7.34 21.99 13.24
CA GLN A 75 6.02 21.43 12.91
C GLN A 75 5.58 21.71 11.47
N ALA A 76 5.88 22.89 10.92
CA ALA A 76 5.61 23.20 9.52
C ALA A 76 6.41 22.29 8.57
N ILE A 77 7.69 22.06 8.87
CA ILE A 77 8.55 21.17 8.08
C ILE A 77 8.07 19.71 8.17
N GLY A 78 7.72 19.23 9.38
CA GLY A 78 7.20 17.88 9.59
C GLY A 78 5.88 17.63 8.85
N LYS A 79 4.96 18.60 8.85
CA LYS A 79 3.70 18.54 8.08
C LYS A 79 3.95 18.42 6.58
N THR A 80 4.82 19.28 6.02
CA THR A 80 5.10 19.29 4.58
C THR A 80 5.75 17.99 4.13
N ILE A 81 6.72 17.46 4.89
CA ILE A 81 7.37 16.19 4.57
C ILE A 81 6.38 15.02 4.65
N GLY A 82 5.53 14.98 5.69
CA GLY A 82 4.51 13.95 5.85
C GLY A 82 3.51 13.92 4.69
N ILE A 83 3.03 15.08 4.23
CA ILE A 83 2.11 15.20 3.10
C ILE A 83 2.74 14.72 1.80
N VAL A 84 3.97 15.13 1.51
CA VAL A 84 4.69 14.68 0.31
C VAL A 84 4.87 13.17 0.34
N PHE A 85 5.23 12.62 1.50
CA PHE A 85 5.36 11.17 1.67
C PHE A 85 4.03 10.43 1.42
N TYR A 86 2.93 10.90 2.00
CA TYR A 86 1.60 10.30 1.80
C TYR A 86 1.12 10.38 0.34
N LEU A 87 1.37 11.50 -0.35
CA LEU A 87 1.08 11.67 -1.77
C LEU A 87 1.87 10.67 -2.62
N VAL A 88 3.18 10.60 -2.43
CA VAL A 88 4.05 9.67 -3.16
C VAL A 88 3.62 8.23 -2.88
N PHE A 89 3.37 7.89 -1.62
CA PHE A 89 2.93 6.56 -1.23
C PHE A 89 1.58 6.18 -1.86
N GLY A 90 0.61 7.09 -1.85
CA GLY A 90 -0.68 6.90 -2.51
C GLY A 90 -0.54 6.64 -4.01
N ILE A 91 0.33 7.39 -4.71
CA ILE A 91 0.62 7.16 -6.13
C ILE A 91 1.28 5.81 -6.35
N VAL A 92 2.26 5.44 -5.52
CA VAL A 92 2.93 4.13 -5.59
C VAL A 92 1.93 2.98 -5.36
N CYS A 93 0.95 3.17 -4.48
CA CYS A 93 -0.10 2.19 -4.20
C CYS A 93 -1.11 2.00 -5.33
N ILE A 94 -1.16 2.89 -6.33
CA ILE A 94 -2.02 2.70 -7.51
C ILE A 94 -1.53 1.54 -8.38
N PHE A 95 -0.21 1.38 -8.52
CA PHE A 95 0.41 0.33 -9.35
C PHE A 95 -0.11 -1.09 -9.07
N PRO A 96 -0.14 -1.61 -7.84
CA PRO A 96 -0.61 -2.96 -7.55
C PRO A 96 -2.11 -3.11 -7.91
N TYR A 97 -2.93 -2.10 -7.64
CA TYR A 97 -4.35 -2.16 -8.01
C TYR A 97 -4.55 -2.21 -9.54
N VAL A 98 -3.69 -1.56 -10.32
CA VAL A 98 -3.69 -1.69 -11.80
C VAL A 98 -3.39 -3.13 -12.22
N TYR A 99 -2.38 -3.78 -11.63
CA TYR A 99 -2.05 -5.17 -11.96
C TYR A 99 -3.14 -6.15 -11.55
N LEU A 100 -3.80 -5.89 -10.41
CA LEU A 100 -4.92 -6.67 -9.92
C LEU A 100 -6.13 -6.55 -10.89
N LEU A 101 -6.46 -5.34 -11.36
CA LEU A 101 -7.49 -5.16 -12.40
C LEU A 101 -7.15 -5.89 -13.70
N LYS A 102 -5.88 -5.82 -14.14
CA LYS A 102 -5.42 -6.51 -15.36
C LYS A 102 -5.56 -8.02 -15.22
N PHE A 103 -5.17 -8.60 -14.09
CA PHE A 103 -5.36 -10.01 -13.79
C PHE A 103 -6.84 -10.38 -13.84
N SER A 104 -7.68 -9.68 -13.07
CA SER A 104 -9.12 -9.97 -12.98
C SER A 104 -9.85 -9.90 -14.32
N ASN A 105 -9.56 -8.89 -15.14
CA ASN A 105 -10.19 -8.77 -16.46
C ASN A 105 -9.71 -9.86 -17.43
N ARG A 106 -8.39 -10.17 -17.44
CA ARG A 106 -7.82 -11.19 -18.33
C ARG A 106 -8.20 -12.61 -17.92
N ALA A 107 -8.20 -12.91 -16.63
CA ALA A 107 -8.60 -14.21 -16.10
C ALA A 107 -10.07 -14.50 -16.45
N LYS A 108 -10.97 -13.52 -16.30
CA LYS A 108 -12.37 -13.69 -16.68
C LYS A 108 -12.54 -13.91 -18.19
N LEU A 109 -11.77 -13.19 -19.01
CA LEU A 109 -11.82 -13.32 -20.47
C LEU A 109 -11.26 -14.67 -20.95
N ALA A 110 -10.17 -15.15 -20.35
CA ALA A 110 -9.59 -16.46 -20.62
C ALA A 110 -10.58 -17.60 -20.35
N LEU A 111 -11.32 -17.51 -19.24
CA LEU A 111 -12.34 -18.51 -18.87
C LEU A 111 -13.55 -18.52 -19.82
N GLN A 112 -13.88 -17.39 -20.45
CA GLN A 112 -14.99 -17.29 -21.41
C GLN A 112 -14.60 -17.69 -22.83
N SER A 113 -13.34 -17.46 -23.21
CA SER A 113 -12.81 -17.74 -24.55
C SER A 113 -12.09 -19.09 -24.65
N SER A 114 -11.89 -19.78 -23.52
CA SER A 114 -11.07 -21.01 -23.40
C SER A 114 -9.68 -20.86 -24.03
N ASP A 115 -9.14 -19.64 -24.03
CA ASP A 115 -7.87 -19.30 -24.64
C ASP A 115 -6.72 -19.38 -23.62
N GLN A 116 -5.80 -20.30 -23.88
CA GLN A 116 -4.67 -20.58 -23.01
C GLN A 116 -3.64 -19.44 -22.98
N ASP A 117 -3.47 -18.68 -24.06
CA ASP A 117 -2.51 -17.57 -24.12
C ASP A 117 -2.97 -16.39 -23.24
N ILE A 118 -4.28 -16.16 -23.21
CA ILE A 118 -4.90 -15.14 -22.36
C ILE A 118 -4.80 -15.55 -20.89
N LEU A 119 -4.98 -16.85 -20.60
CA LEU A 119 -4.80 -17.40 -19.26
C LEU A 119 -3.36 -17.20 -18.77
N ILE A 120 -2.36 -17.55 -19.57
CA ILE A 120 -0.94 -17.33 -19.25
C ILE A 120 -0.67 -15.84 -19.01
N SER A 121 -1.21 -14.97 -19.85
CA SER A 121 -1.08 -13.51 -19.72
C SER A 121 -1.75 -12.95 -18.45
N SER A 122 -2.80 -13.61 -17.95
CA SER A 122 -3.43 -13.26 -16.67
C SER A 122 -2.49 -13.59 -15.50
N PHE A 123 -1.93 -14.80 -15.46
CA PHE A 123 -0.98 -15.21 -14.42
C PHE A 123 0.32 -14.40 -14.45
N ALA A 124 0.78 -13.95 -15.62
CA ALA A 124 1.90 -13.01 -15.72
C ALA A 124 1.61 -11.66 -15.03
N SER A 125 0.36 -11.19 -15.10
CA SER A 125 -0.08 -9.97 -14.39
C SER A 125 -0.13 -10.20 -12.88
N LEU A 126 -0.58 -11.38 -12.45
CA LEU A 126 -0.60 -11.80 -11.04
C LEU A 126 0.82 -11.92 -10.47
N LYS A 127 1.76 -12.49 -11.22
CA LYS A 127 3.18 -12.54 -10.86
C LYS A 127 3.76 -11.15 -10.65
N SER A 128 3.42 -10.21 -11.53
CA SER A 128 3.88 -8.81 -11.44
C SER A 128 3.31 -8.11 -10.19
N LEU A 129 2.04 -8.38 -9.85
CA LEU A 129 1.43 -7.93 -8.60
C LEU A 129 2.21 -8.42 -7.37
N PHE A 130 2.46 -9.73 -7.27
CA PHE A 130 3.16 -10.30 -6.11
C PHE A 130 4.60 -9.79 -5.99
N LYS A 131 5.32 -9.63 -7.10
CA LYS A 131 6.65 -9.04 -7.10
C LYS A 131 6.62 -7.61 -6.57
N PHE A 132 5.68 -6.80 -7.03
CA PHE A 132 5.55 -5.42 -6.59
C PHE A 132 5.21 -5.34 -5.10
N VAL A 133 4.19 -6.08 -4.65
CA VAL A 133 3.77 -6.10 -3.25
C VAL A 133 4.89 -6.62 -2.35
N GLY A 134 5.62 -7.66 -2.77
CA GLY A 134 6.76 -8.18 -2.03
C GLY A 134 7.88 -7.14 -1.85
N VAL A 135 8.24 -6.43 -2.91
CA VAL A 135 9.23 -5.34 -2.83
C VAL A 135 8.74 -4.21 -1.94
N LEU A 136 7.46 -3.81 -2.06
CA LEU A 136 6.85 -2.78 -1.20
C LEU A 136 6.89 -3.19 0.28
N THR A 137 6.59 -4.45 0.59
CA THR A 137 6.66 -4.97 1.96
C THR A 137 8.07 -4.93 2.53
N ILE A 138 9.10 -5.28 1.74
CA ILE A 138 10.51 -5.19 2.17
C ILE A 138 10.89 -3.73 2.48
N ILE A 139 10.46 -2.79 1.63
CA ILE A 139 10.69 -1.36 1.84
C ILE A 139 10.02 -0.90 3.15
N MET A 140 8.75 -1.25 3.36
CA MET A 140 8.02 -0.89 4.59
C MET A 140 8.66 -1.48 5.84
N LEU A 141 9.08 -2.74 5.79
CA LEU A 141 9.77 -3.40 6.89
C LEU A 141 11.09 -2.69 7.23
N SER A 142 11.81 -2.22 6.22
CA SER A 142 13.06 -1.46 6.38
C SER A 142 12.82 -0.12 7.08
N PHE A 143 11.75 0.60 6.72
CA PHE A 143 11.37 1.85 7.40
C PHE A 143 10.93 1.60 8.86
N ILE A 144 10.18 0.53 9.13
CA ILE A 144 9.78 0.16 10.49
C ILE A 144 11.02 -0.16 11.35
N ALA A 145 11.96 -0.94 10.81
CA ALA A 145 13.20 -1.28 11.50
C ALA A 145 14.05 -0.02 11.81
N LEU A 146 14.21 0.89 10.83
CA LEU A 146 14.88 2.17 11.04
C LEU A 146 14.16 3.00 12.12
N GLY A 147 12.83 3.08 12.06
CA GLY A 147 12.02 3.84 13.00
C GLY A 147 12.19 3.37 14.44
N ILE A 148 12.29 2.05 14.66
CA ILE A 148 12.58 1.48 15.99
C ILE A 148 13.95 1.92 16.50
N VAL A 149 14.99 1.87 15.65
CA VAL A 149 16.35 2.30 16.03
C VAL A 149 16.36 3.77 16.45
N PHE A 150 15.73 4.65 15.66
CA PHE A 150 15.63 6.08 16.01
C PHE A 150 14.81 6.31 17.28
N ALA A 151 13.74 5.56 17.51
CA ALA A 151 12.94 5.66 18.73
C ALA A 151 13.73 5.28 19.99
N ILE A 152 14.58 4.25 19.91
CA ILE A 152 15.44 3.84 21.02
C ILE A 152 16.49 4.93 21.30
N ILE A 153 17.16 5.45 20.27
CA ILE A 153 18.17 6.50 20.44
C ILE A 153 17.53 7.78 21.03
N GLY A 154 16.35 8.18 20.53
CA GLY A 154 15.63 9.35 21.02
C GLY A 154 15.19 9.20 22.47
N SER A 155 14.71 8.03 22.88
CA SER A 155 14.31 7.78 24.27
C SER A 155 15.49 7.77 25.24
N VAL A 156 16.66 7.23 24.83
CA VAL A 156 17.88 7.26 25.63
C VAL A 156 18.41 8.69 25.81
N MET A 157 18.44 9.50 24.74
CA MET A 157 18.87 10.90 24.84
C MET A 157 17.96 11.74 25.74
N LEU A 158 16.63 11.54 25.66
CA LEU A 158 15.68 12.21 26.52
C LEU A 158 15.85 11.82 27.99
N ALA A 159 16.13 10.53 28.27
CA ALA A 159 16.38 10.06 29.63
C ALA A 159 17.66 10.68 30.23
N THR A 160 18.72 10.84 29.44
CA THR A 160 19.97 11.46 29.89
C THR A 160 19.91 12.98 30.02
N ALA A 161 18.97 13.65 29.35
CA ALA A 161 18.80 15.10 29.45
C ALA A 161 18.02 15.55 30.70
N ASN A 162 17.27 14.63 31.34
CA ASN A 162 16.48 14.87 32.54
C ASN A 162 17.19 14.43 33.84
N ALA A 163 18.45 13.98 33.76
CA ALA A 163 19.30 13.56 34.88
C ALA A 163 20.42 14.59 35.13
#